data_AF-A0A534JYC8-F1
#
_entry.id   AF-A0A534JYC8-F1
#
_cell.length_a   1.000
_cell.length_b   1.000
_cell.length_c   1.000
_cell.angle_alpha   90.00
_cell.angle_beta   90.00
_cell.angle_gamma   90.00
#
_symmetry.space_group_name_H-M   'P 1'
#
loop_
_entity.id
_entity.type
_entity.pdbx_description
1 polymer ?
#
loop_
_entity_poly.entity_id
_entity_poly.type
_entity_poly.pdbx_seq_one_letter_code
_entity_poly.pdbx_strand_id
1 'polypeptide(L)' 'MGCGLAAKRIRGRTYLYFWEYRSQDNRRRRRWTYVGPAGQTRTIDHAAALLLAYHLRARDELDRRIRTLLSRARAR' A
#
# COMPACT_ATOMS: atom_id res chain seq x y z
N MET A 1 7.50 5.02 2.26
CA MET A 1 6.56 3.89 2.29
C MET A 1 5.28 4.40 2.90
N GLY A 2 4.16 3.77 2.62
CA GLY A 2 2.85 4.18 3.11
C GLY A 2 1.76 3.68 2.17
N CYS A 3 0.63 3.37 2.76
CA CYS A 3 -0.61 3.11 2.08
C CYS A 3 -1.76 3.74 2.85
N GLY A 4 -2.93 3.81 2.23
CA GLY A 4 -4.13 4.23 2.93
C GLY A 4 -5.38 4.08 2.07
N LEU A 5 -6.51 4.44 2.67
CA LEU A 5 -7.80 4.51 2.02
C LEU A 5 -8.23 5.97 1.87
N ALA A 6 -8.92 6.27 0.78
CA ALA A 6 -9.57 7.55 0.58
C ALA A 6 -10.97 7.32 0.01
N ALA A 7 -11.97 7.94 0.64
CA ALA A 7 -13.29 8.06 0.06
C ALA A 7 -13.33 9.26 -0.89
N LYS A 8 -13.89 9.08 -2.09
CA LYS A 8 -14.13 10.16 -3.05
C LYS A 8 -15.60 10.18 -3.43
N ARG A 9 -16.21 11.36 -3.38
CA ARG A 9 -17.61 11.56 -3.79
C ARG A 9 -17.65 12.07 -5.22
N ILE A 10 -18.34 11.34 -6.10
CA ILE A 10 -18.44 11.62 -7.53
C ILE A 10 -19.91 11.47 -7.93
N ARG A 11 -20.52 12.54 -8.47
CA ARG A 11 -21.94 12.56 -8.91
C ARG A 11 -22.90 11.97 -7.87
N GLY A 12 -22.76 12.39 -6.61
CA GLY A 12 -23.62 11.97 -5.50
C GLY A 12 -23.32 10.58 -4.91
N ARG A 13 -22.40 9.80 -5.50
CA ARG A 13 -22.00 8.48 -4.99
C ARG A 13 -20.62 8.53 -4.36
N THR A 14 -20.43 7.83 -3.24
CA THR A 14 -19.13 7.74 -2.56
C THR A 14 -18.43 6.44 -2.95
N TYR A 15 -17.14 6.56 -3.27
CA TYR A 15 -16.32 5.48 -3.77
C TYR A 15 -15.06 5.36 -2.93
N LEU A 16 -14.66 4.14 -2.63
CA LEU A 16 -13.45 3.84 -1.88
C LEU A 16 -12.29 3.58 -2.84
N TYR A 17 -11.18 4.26 -2.55
CA TYR A 17 -9.92 4.09 -3.24
C TYR A 17 -8.84 3.68 -2.24
N PHE A 18 -7.99 2.75 -2.64
CA PHE A 18 -6.76 2.42 -1.96
C PHE A 18 -5.60 3.14 -2.65
N TRP A 19 -4.64 3.63 -1.87
CA TRP A 19 -3.37 4.13 -2.41
C TRP A 19 -2.19 3.45 -1.74
N GLU A 20 -1.14 3.20 -2.51
CA GLU A 20 0.14 2.69 -2.01
C GLU A 20 1.32 3.43 -2.65
N TYR A 21 2.39 3.61 -1.90
CA TYR A 21 3.69 3.90 -2.49
C TYR A 21 4.33 2.62 -3.01
N ARG A 22 4.56 2.56 -4.32
CA ARG A 22 5.36 1.52 -4.98
C ARG A 22 6.77 2.05 -5.24
N SER A 23 7.77 1.22 -4.94
CA SER A 23 9.14 1.42 -5.39
C SER A 23 9.25 0.85 -6.80
N GLN A 24 9.43 1.70 -7.81
CA GLN A 24 9.69 1.27 -9.19
C GLN A 24 10.82 2.16 -9.73
N ASP A 25 11.91 1.55 -10.18
CA ASP A 25 13.07 2.22 -10.78
C ASP A 25 13.60 3.42 -9.99
N ASN A 26 13.89 3.19 -8.70
CA ASN A 26 14.42 4.20 -7.77
C ASN A 26 13.50 5.42 -7.53
N ARG A 27 12.28 5.43 -8.10
CA ARG A 27 11.26 6.46 -7.89
C ARG A 27 10.10 5.90 -7.08
N ARG A 28 9.67 6.65 -6.06
CA ARG A 28 8.48 6.31 -5.26
C ARG A 28 7.28 6.98 -5.90
N ARG A 29 6.40 6.18 -6.51
CA ARG A 29 5.13 6.67 -7.06
C ARG A 29 3.96 6.22 -6.21
N ARG A 30 3.01 7.13 -6.01
CA ARG A 30 1.73 6.82 -5.37
C ARG A 30 0.80 6.23 -6.41
N ARG A 31 0.51 4.94 -6.30
CA ARG A 31 -0.48 4.24 -7.12
C ARG A 31 -1.83 4.32 -6.45
N TRP A 32 -2.88 4.57 -7.24
CA TRP A 32 -4.26 4.51 -6.80
C TRP A 32 -4.94 3.27 -7.39
N THR A 33 -5.72 2.59 -6.57
CA THR A 33 -6.55 1.44 -6.95
C THR A 33 -7.99 1.75 -6.54
N TYR A 34 -8.91 1.69 -7.50
CA TYR A 34 -10.34 1.74 -7.20
C TYR A 34 -10.75 0.44 -6.51
N VAL A 35 -11.45 0.53 -5.38
CA VAL A 35 -11.86 -0.65 -4.60
C VAL A 35 -13.34 -0.97 -4.83
N GLY A 36 -14.19 0.06 -4.87
CA GLY A 36 -15.64 -0.12 -5.05
C GLY A 36 -16.47 1.03 -4.47
N PRO A 37 -17.81 0.95 -4.54
CA PRO A 37 -18.71 1.87 -3.86
C PRO A 37 -18.56 1.78 -2.34
N ALA A 38 -18.50 2.92 -1.65
CA ALA A 38 -18.40 2.94 -0.20
C ALA A 38 -19.67 2.36 0.45
N GLY A 39 -19.50 1.66 1.58
CA GLY A 39 -20.60 1.07 2.35
C GLY A 39 -20.99 -0.36 1.96
N GLN A 40 -20.41 -0.94 0.90
CA GLN A 40 -20.62 -2.35 0.57
C GLN A 40 -19.63 -3.23 1.35
N THR A 41 -20.11 -4.29 2.00
CA THR A 41 -19.27 -5.24 2.76
C THR A 41 -18.11 -5.77 1.91
N ARG A 42 -18.38 -6.22 0.69
CA ARG A 42 -17.35 -6.67 -0.27
C ARG A 42 -16.26 -5.62 -0.54
N THR A 43 -16.61 -4.34 -0.53
CA THR A 43 -15.65 -3.24 -0.76
C THR A 43 -14.78 -3.02 0.46
N ILE A 44 -15.33 -3.19 1.66
CA ILE A 44 -14.58 -3.14 2.92
C ILE A 44 -13.62 -4.34 3.00
N ASP A 45 -14.10 -5.55 2.69
CA ASP A 45 -13.28 -6.77 2.71
C ASP A 45 -12.11 -6.67 1.71
N HIS A 46 -12.39 -6.18 0.50
CA HIS A 46 -11.35 -5.96 -0.50
C HIS A 46 -10.35 -4.88 -0.07
N ALA A 47 -10.81 -3.79 0.55
CA ALA A 47 -9.92 -2.76 1.10
C ALA A 47 -9.00 -3.32 2.19
N ALA A 48 -9.54 -4.15 3.10
CA ALA A 48 -8.79 -4.81 4.15
C ALA A 48 -7.72 -5.75 3.56
N ALA A 49 -8.08 -6.53 2.54
CA ALA A 49 -7.13 -7.41 1.84
C ALA A 49 -5.97 -6.63 1.20
N LEU A 50 -6.25 -5.47 0.57
CA LEU A 50 -5.22 -4.61 -0.02
C LEU A 50 -4.29 -4.01 1.05
N LEU A 51 -4.84 -3.58 2.18
CA LEU A 51 -4.05 -3.09 3.32
C LEU A 51 -3.13 -4.18 3.85
N LEU A 52 -3.65 -5.38 4.10
CA LEU A 52 -2.85 -6.51 4.58
C LEU A 52 -1.72 -6.86 3.60
N ALA A 53 -2.06 -7.00 2.31
CA ALA A 53 -1.10 -7.32 1.27
C ALA A 53 0.01 -6.25 1.14
N TYR A 54 -0.31 -4.97 1.38
CA TYR A 54 0.71 -3.92 1.42
C TYR A 54 1.66 -4.09 2.61
N HIS A 55 1.12 -4.26 3.82
CA HIS A 55 1.93 -4.31 5.03
C HIS A 55 2.85 -5.54 5.08
N LEU A 56 2.37 -6.69 4.60
CA LEU A 56 3.21 -7.89 4.47
C LEU A 56 4.41 -7.63 3.54
N ARG A 57 4.15 -7.06 2.36
CA ARG A 57 5.21 -6.72 1.40
C ARG A 57 6.17 -5.65 1.94
N ALA A 58 5.65 -4.66 2.66
CA ALA A 58 6.44 -3.59 3.25
C ALA A 58 7.36 -4.12 4.37
N ARG A 59 6.86 -5.06 5.19
CA ARG A 59 7.65 -5.78 6.19
C ARG A 59 8.80 -6.56 5.53
N ASP A 60 8.50 -7.34 4.48
CA ASP A 60 9.55 -8.09 3.77
C ASP A 60 10.64 -7.19 3.20
N GLU A 61 10.25 -6.03 2.64
CA GLU A 61 11.21 -5.08 2.11
C GLU A 61 12.05 -4.42 3.20
N LEU A 62 11.45 -4.10 4.36
CA LEU A 62 12.17 -3.62 5.53
C LEU A 62 13.19 -4.66 6.03
N ASP A 63 12.78 -5.91 6.17
CA ASP A 63 13.65 -7.00 6.61
C ASP A 63 14.84 -7.16 5.66
N ARG A 64 14.61 -7.10 4.33
CA ARG A 64 15.70 -7.12 3.34
C ARG A 64 16.65 -5.93 3.50
N ARG A 65 16.12 -4.71 3.67
CA ARG A 65 16.94 -3.51 3.85
C ARG A 65 17.81 -3.60 5.11
N ILE A 66 17.25 -4.07 6.22
CA ILE A 66 17.98 -4.28 7.47
C ILE A 66 19.12 -5.27 7.26
N ARG A 67 18.84 -6.45 6.66
CA ARG A 67 19.88 -7.46 6.36
C ARG A 67 21.02 -6.89 5.52
N THR A 68 20.69 -6.13 4.47
CA THR A 68 21.69 -5.47 3.61
C THR A 68 22.52 -4.42 4.34
N LEU A 69 21.90 -3.63 5.23
CA LEU A 69 22.64 -2.63 6.01
C LEU A 69 23.59 -3.30 7.01
N LEU A 70 23.13 -4.34 7.70
CA LEU A 70 23.95 -5.11 8.64
C LEU A 70 25.11 -5.83 7.95
N SER A 71 24.88 -6.42 6.77
CA SER A 71 25.97 -7.08 6.03
C SER A 71 27.05 -6.07 5.60
N ARG A 72 26.66 -4.88 5.14
CA ARG A 72 27.59 -3.80 4.80
C ARG A 72 28.37 -3.28 6.01
N ALA A 73 27.71 -3.15 7.16
CA ALA A 73 28.35 -2.69 8.39
C ALA A 73 29.39 -3.69 8.92
N ARG A 74 29.16 -5.00 8.74
CA ARG A 74 30.07 -6.08 9.15
C ARG A 74 31.23 -6.34 8.17
N ALA A 75 31.09 -5.92 6.93
CA ALA A 75 32.11 -6.07 5.89
C ALA A 75 33.13 -4.91 5.87
N ARG A 76 32.96 -3.93 6.77
CA ARG A 76 33.96 -2.92 7.14
C ARG A 76 34.63 -3.34 8.42
#